data_AF-A0A1B2HCE2-F1
#
_entry.id   AF-A0A1B2HCE2-F1
#
_cell.length_a   1.000
_cell.length_b   1.000
_cell.length_c   1.000
_cell.angle_alpha   90.00
_cell.angle_beta   90.00
_cell.angle_gamma   90.00
#
_symmetry.space_group_name_H-M   'P 1'
#
loop_
_entity.id
_entity.type
_entity.pdbx_description
1 polymer ?
#
loop_
_entity_poly.entity_id
_entity_poly.type
_entity_poly.pdbx_seq_one_letter_code
_entity_poly.pdbx_strand_id
1 'polypeptide(L)'
;MREVPIGAAPLTPYREVFGDERLEALRDRAGEVSGALHGRTVWNINSTAAGGGVAELLHALLPLARAVGIDTRWLVIDGDTEFFAIAKRLCTRLYGAPGDPAPLGPDQLQHYRVITELEGTALAARVRPGDLVVVHEAQPAGLVDVARRLGAIAVWRRHIGRDEPNEHTEEGWAFLRRFVENADASVFLTDSACPEWAPRPHIIPPSIDPCAPKNMELTDEQTLAILRCTGIVAGEGSSLTIRPPVGEIITVRHEAVVVREEAPSADVPMVVQVSRWDELKDMAGVLRAFLDADVENSYLTLAGADVVGVADDPDAGRFWDECVEQWKALPVEQRRRVQLLCLPMRDLRENALVVNALQRHATAVVQKSIAEGFGLTATEAMWKGKPLVASAVGGLREQIVHGESGLLVDDPYDLATTAKLIRQVLTDPELAARLGEGARRRVDECYLPDRHLSDWASLIASTVTMEVV
;
A
#
# COMPACT_ATOMS: atom_id res chain seq x y z
N MET A 1 20.65 -12.86 6.87
CA MET A 1 19.39 -12.53 7.57
C MET A 1 19.63 -11.68 8.83
N ARG A 2 18.84 -10.62 9.04
CA ARG A 2 18.86 -9.76 10.25
C ARG A 2 17.50 -9.68 10.93
N GLU A 3 17.48 -9.47 12.25
CA GLU A 3 16.25 -9.19 12.99
C GLU A 3 15.97 -7.69 13.03
N VAL A 4 14.70 -7.32 12.85
CA VAL A 4 14.22 -5.95 12.99
C VAL A 4 13.53 -5.83 14.35
N PRO A 5 14.04 -4.98 15.26
CA PRO A 5 13.45 -4.84 16.59
C PRO A 5 12.06 -4.20 16.48
N ILE A 6 11.07 -4.85 17.08
CA ILE A 6 9.69 -4.35 17.14
C ILE A 6 9.22 -4.28 18.60
N GLY A 7 8.70 -3.12 19.00
CA GLY A 7 8.10 -2.89 20.32
C GLY A 7 6.62 -3.27 20.36
N ALA A 8 5.99 -3.11 21.51
CA ALA A 8 4.53 -3.12 21.62
C ALA A 8 3.99 -1.70 21.42
N ALA A 9 2.97 -1.54 20.58
CA ALA A 9 2.32 -0.26 20.37
C ALA A 9 1.55 0.21 21.63
N PRO A 10 1.47 1.51 21.93
CA PRO A 10 0.57 2.01 22.94
C PRO A 10 -0.88 1.80 22.47
N LEU A 11 -1.73 1.16 23.27
CA LEU A 11 -3.11 0.85 22.87
C LEU A 11 -4.07 2.04 23.00
N THR A 12 -3.72 3.10 23.74
CA THR A 12 -4.61 4.24 23.98
C THR A 12 -5.03 4.93 22.67
N PRO A 13 -4.12 5.30 21.74
CA PRO A 13 -4.52 5.88 20.45
C PRO A 13 -5.45 4.98 19.63
N TYR A 14 -5.21 3.68 19.63
CA TYR A 14 -6.06 2.72 18.93
C TYR A 14 -7.43 2.56 19.57
N ARG A 15 -7.53 2.68 20.89
CA ARG A 15 -8.82 2.69 21.61
C ARG A 15 -9.70 3.87 21.19
N GLU A 16 -9.10 5.03 20.92
CA GLU A 16 -9.85 6.21 20.43
C GLU A 16 -10.44 6.00 19.03
N VAL A 17 -9.80 5.18 18.21
CA VAL A 17 -10.27 4.86 16.85
C VAL A 17 -11.23 3.67 16.84
N PHE A 18 -10.85 2.55 17.46
CA PHE A 18 -11.60 1.30 17.42
C PHE A 18 -12.76 1.27 18.42
N GLY A 19 -12.65 2.03 19.51
CA GLY A 19 -13.50 1.87 20.68
C GLY A 19 -13.14 0.63 21.53
N ASP A 20 -13.76 0.55 22.70
CA ASP A 20 -13.45 -0.50 23.69
C ASP A 20 -13.85 -1.89 23.22
N GLU A 21 -15.01 -2.02 22.57
CA GLU A 21 -15.57 -3.31 22.15
C GLU A 21 -14.68 -4.01 21.11
N ARG A 22 -14.26 -3.29 20.07
CA ARG A 22 -13.37 -3.85 19.03
C ARG A 22 -11.99 -4.17 19.58
N LEU A 23 -11.45 -3.34 20.47
CA LEU A 23 -10.15 -3.59 21.08
C LEU A 23 -10.18 -4.82 22.00
N GLU A 24 -11.26 -5.03 22.74
CA GLU A 24 -11.42 -6.22 23.58
C GLU A 24 -11.62 -7.48 22.71
N ALA A 25 -12.44 -7.42 21.67
CA ALA A 25 -12.59 -8.51 20.71
C ALA A 25 -11.25 -8.90 20.05
N LEU A 26 -10.40 -7.92 19.72
CA LEU A 26 -9.06 -8.18 19.20
C LEU A 26 -8.17 -8.90 20.22
N ARG A 27 -8.26 -8.54 21.50
CA ARG A 27 -7.52 -9.22 22.58
C ARG A 27 -7.99 -10.64 22.81
N ASP A 28 -9.31 -10.87 22.78
CA ASP A 28 -9.88 -12.21 22.92
C ASP A 28 -9.36 -13.12 21.80
N ARG A 29 -9.39 -12.64 20.55
CA ARG A 29 -8.81 -13.36 19.41
C ARG A 29 -7.32 -13.58 19.54
N ALA A 30 -6.57 -12.60 20.02
CA ALA A 30 -5.14 -12.77 20.29
C ALA A 30 -4.89 -13.84 21.38
N GLY A 31 -5.74 -13.90 22.40
CA GLY A 31 -5.70 -14.94 23.44
C GLY A 31 -5.93 -16.34 22.88
N GLU A 32 -6.92 -16.51 22.00
CA GLU A 32 -7.19 -17.77 21.30
C GLU A 32 -5.99 -18.23 20.46
N VAL A 33 -5.40 -17.32 19.68
CA VAL A 33 -4.22 -17.59 18.86
C VAL A 33 -3.01 -17.95 19.72
N SER A 34 -2.75 -17.19 20.77
CA SER A 34 -1.64 -17.44 21.70
C SER A 34 -1.78 -18.81 22.37
N GLY A 35 -3.01 -19.17 22.75
CA GLY A 35 -3.35 -20.50 23.25
C GLY A 35 -3.10 -21.60 22.23
N ALA A 36 -3.56 -21.43 20.99
CA ALA A 36 -3.35 -22.40 19.90
C ALA A 36 -1.86 -22.58 19.58
N LEU A 37 -1.09 -21.50 19.56
CA LEU A 37 0.36 -21.54 19.34
C LEU A 37 1.13 -22.09 20.56
N HIS A 38 0.49 -22.34 21.71
CA HIS A 38 1.15 -22.82 22.93
C HIS A 38 2.40 -21.98 23.32
N GLY A 39 2.32 -20.66 23.14
CA GLY A 39 3.43 -19.74 23.42
C GLY A 39 4.56 -19.75 22.39
N ARG A 40 4.36 -20.32 21.20
CA ARG A 40 5.30 -20.29 20.08
C ARG A 40 5.27 -18.95 19.34
N THR A 41 6.35 -18.67 18.61
CA THR A 41 6.59 -17.37 17.99
C THR A 41 6.01 -17.31 16.58
N VAL A 42 5.46 -16.15 16.21
CA VAL A 42 5.08 -15.82 14.82
C VAL A 42 6.21 -15.01 14.17
N TRP A 43 6.94 -15.63 13.25
CA TRP A 43 8.02 -14.99 12.50
C TRP A 43 7.51 -14.42 11.19
N ASN A 44 7.80 -13.16 10.91
CA ASN A 44 7.51 -12.50 9.65
C ASN A 44 8.83 -12.27 8.89
N ILE A 45 8.92 -12.69 7.64
CA ILE A 45 10.16 -12.63 6.84
C ILE A 45 9.90 -11.89 5.54
N ASN A 46 10.63 -10.80 5.28
CA ASN A 46 10.60 -10.08 4.00
C ASN A 46 12.03 -9.65 3.57
N SER A 47 12.14 -8.82 2.53
CA SER A 47 13.42 -8.36 1.97
C SER A 47 13.93 -7.00 2.47
N THR A 48 13.11 -6.19 3.16
CA THR A 48 13.56 -4.88 3.64
C THR A 48 12.83 -4.43 4.92
N ALA A 49 13.55 -3.76 5.81
CA ALA A 49 13.00 -3.18 7.04
C ALA A 49 12.41 -1.77 6.85
N ALA A 50 12.67 -1.13 5.72
CA ALA A 50 12.26 0.24 5.45
C ALA A 50 12.08 0.44 3.93
N GLY A 51 11.13 1.30 3.55
CA GLY A 51 10.75 1.48 2.16
C GLY A 51 9.86 0.34 1.65
N GLY A 52 8.87 0.71 0.82
CA GLY A 52 7.90 -0.23 0.24
C GLY A 52 6.74 -0.59 1.18
N GLY A 53 5.63 -1.02 0.56
CA GLY A 53 4.35 -1.24 1.27
C GLY A 53 4.38 -2.37 2.30
N VAL A 54 5.19 -3.42 2.10
CA VAL A 54 5.29 -4.53 3.08
C VAL A 54 5.96 -4.08 4.36
N ALA A 55 7.05 -3.30 4.28
CA ALA A 55 7.72 -2.79 5.48
C ALA A 55 6.80 -1.84 6.25
N GLU A 56 6.10 -0.95 5.54
CA GLU A 56 5.11 -0.04 6.15
C GLU A 56 3.98 -0.82 6.86
N LEU A 57 3.46 -1.87 6.21
CA LEU A 57 2.45 -2.74 6.79
C LEU A 57 2.94 -3.45 8.06
N LEU A 58 4.16 -3.99 8.06
CA LEU A 58 4.71 -4.70 9.22
C LEU A 58 5.03 -3.75 10.38
N HIS A 59 5.49 -2.53 10.11
CA HIS A 59 5.67 -1.49 11.12
C HIS A 59 4.36 -1.11 11.83
N ALA A 60 3.23 -1.22 11.14
CA ALA A 60 1.90 -1.00 11.72
C ALA A 60 1.40 -2.23 12.50
N LEU A 61 1.37 -3.39 11.86
CA LEU A 61 0.68 -4.57 12.39
C LEU A 61 1.41 -5.23 13.54
N LEU A 62 2.73 -5.42 13.42
CA LEU A 62 3.47 -6.25 14.37
C LEU A 62 3.51 -5.61 15.77
N PRO A 63 3.73 -4.30 15.93
CA PRO A 63 3.65 -3.67 17.24
C PRO A 63 2.26 -3.76 17.89
N LEU A 64 1.18 -3.67 17.10
CA LEU A 64 -0.18 -3.83 17.61
C LEU A 64 -0.43 -5.27 18.04
N ALA A 65 0.00 -6.27 17.25
CA ALA A 65 -0.08 -7.69 17.62
C ALA A 65 0.67 -8.00 18.92
N ARG A 66 1.88 -7.42 19.11
CA ARG A 66 2.63 -7.53 20.37
C ARG A 66 1.88 -6.89 21.54
N ALA A 67 1.22 -5.75 21.31
CA ALA A 67 0.46 -5.06 22.34
C ALA A 67 -0.76 -5.83 22.83
N VAL A 68 -1.33 -6.72 22.01
CA VAL A 68 -2.43 -7.63 22.38
C VAL A 68 -1.98 -9.03 22.78
N GLY A 69 -0.66 -9.26 22.92
CA GLY A 69 -0.11 -10.47 23.56
C GLY A 69 0.39 -11.56 22.62
N ILE A 70 0.54 -11.30 21.32
CA ILE A 70 1.17 -12.25 20.38
C ILE A 70 2.69 -12.05 20.36
N ASP A 71 3.48 -13.11 20.59
CA ASP A 71 4.93 -13.06 20.35
C ASP A 71 5.21 -13.12 18.84
N THR A 72 5.07 -11.98 18.19
CA THR A 72 5.49 -11.79 16.80
C THR A 72 6.87 -11.16 16.70
N ARG A 73 7.64 -11.54 15.69
CA ARG A 73 9.01 -11.09 15.38
C ARG A 73 9.20 -10.89 13.89
N TRP A 74 10.22 -10.11 13.53
CA TRP A 74 10.48 -9.72 12.15
C TRP A 74 11.93 -9.97 11.75
N LEU A 75 12.12 -10.73 10.68
CA LEU A 75 13.40 -10.98 10.04
C LEU A 75 13.41 -10.40 8.62
N VAL A 76 14.57 -9.91 8.20
CA VAL A 76 14.84 -9.45 6.84
C VAL A 76 15.93 -10.32 6.24
N ILE A 77 15.66 -10.88 5.06
CA ILE A 77 16.64 -11.66 4.32
C ILE A 77 17.78 -10.79 3.79
N ASP A 78 18.93 -11.41 3.60
CA ASP A 78 20.07 -10.83 2.89
C ASP A 78 20.27 -11.58 1.56
N GLY A 79 20.99 -10.97 0.62
CA GLY A 79 21.23 -11.54 -0.70
C GLY A 79 22.23 -10.72 -1.50
N ASP A 80 22.83 -11.33 -2.52
CA ASP A 80 23.70 -10.62 -3.44
C ASP A 80 22.90 -9.86 -4.52
N THR A 81 23.61 -9.06 -5.31
CA THR A 81 23.02 -8.26 -6.38
C THR A 81 22.25 -9.10 -7.39
N GLU A 82 22.74 -10.31 -7.71
CA GLU A 82 22.09 -11.20 -8.67
C GLU A 82 20.78 -11.75 -8.11
N PHE A 83 20.75 -12.15 -6.84
CA PHE A 83 19.54 -12.57 -6.16
C PHE A 83 18.45 -11.50 -6.18
N PHE A 84 18.80 -10.26 -5.83
CA PHE A 84 17.84 -9.15 -5.87
C PHE A 84 17.40 -8.81 -7.30
N ALA A 85 18.27 -8.97 -8.30
CA ALA A 85 17.90 -8.81 -9.71
C ALA A 85 16.91 -9.90 -10.18
N ILE A 86 17.10 -11.17 -9.77
CA ILE A 86 16.14 -12.26 -10.02
C ILE A 86 14.80 -11.97 -9.33
N ALA A 87 14.84 -11.59 -8.06
CA ALA A 87 13.65 -11.22 -7.29
C ALA A 87 12.86 -10.06 -7.92
N LYS A 88 13.54 -9.02 -8.40
CA LYS A 88 12.91 -7.89 -9.10
C LYS A 88 12.22 -8.36 -10.38
N ARG A 89 12.91 -9.16 -11.21
CA ARG A 89 12.33 -9.78 -12.41
C ARG A 89 11.09 -10.61 -12.11
N LEU A 90 11.15 -11.47 -11.09
CA LEU A 90 10.00 -12.26 -10.65
C LEU A 90 8.82 -11.36 -10.30
N CYS A 91 9.03 -10.28 -9.55
CA CYS A 91 7.97 -9.34 -9.23
C CYS A 91 7.35 -8.73 -10.50
N THR A 92 8.18 -8.28 -11.45
CA THR A 92 7.70 -7.69 -12.71
C THR A 92 6.92 -8.69 -13.57
N ARG A 93 7.40 -9.94 -13.69
CA ARG A 93 6.71 -11.03 -14.40
C ARG A 93 5.35 -11.33 -13.77
N LEU A 94 5.28 -11.34 -12.44
CA LEU A 94 4.04 -11.59 -11.68
C LEU A 94 3.05 -10.40 -11.74
N TYR A 95 3.51 -9.20 -12.09
CA TYR A 95 2.64 -8.09 -12.51
C TYR A 95 2.14 -8.24 -13.96
N GLY A 96 2.60 -9.27 -14.67
CA GLY A 96 2.28 -9.52 -16.07
C GLY A 96 3.02 -8.61 -17.04
N ALA A 97 4.15 -8.04 -16.63
CA ALA A 97 5.00 -7.22 -17.50
C ALA A 97 6.27 -7.99 -17.87
N PRO A 98 6.87 -7.71 -19.04
CA PRO A 98 8.07 -8.39 -19.44
C PRO A 98 9.28 -8.01 -18.58
N GLY A 99 9.38 -6.76 -18.11
CA GLY A 99 10.58 -6.31 -17.41
C GLY A 99 11.85 -6.47 -18.27
N ASP A 100 12.99 -6.70 -17.60
CA ASP A 100 14.25 -6.91 -18.32
C ASP A 100 14.28 -8.27 -19.07
N PRO A 101 15.07 -8.41 -20.15
CA PRO A 101 15.06 -9.58 -21.02
C PRO A 101 15.86 -10.77 -20.48
N ALA A 102 16.48 -10.69 -19.30
CA ALA A 102 17.30 -11.77 -18.78
C ALA A 102 16.44 -12.97 -18.33
N PRO A 103 16.86 -14.22 -18.59
CA PRO A 103 16.03 -15.39 -18.39
C PRO A 103 15.78 -15.71 -16.91
N LEU A 104 14.61 -16.29 -16.60
CA LEU A 104 14.35 -17.00 -15.33
C LEU A 104 14.64 -18.50 -15.51
N GLY A 105 15.86 -18.81 -15.95
CA GLY A 105 16.28 -20.15 -16.34
C GLY A 105 16.84 -21.01 -15.20
N PRO A 106 17.41 -22.19 -15.54
CA PRO A 106 17.99 -23.11 -14.56
C PRO A 106 19.08 -22.47 -13.68
N ASP A 107 19.92 -21.61 -14.24
CA ASP A 107 21.00 -20.95 -13.50
C ASP A 107 20.45 -19.97 -12.45
N GLN A 108 19.44 -19.16 -12.82
CA GLN A 108 18.77 -18.25 -11.89
C GLN A 108 18.00 -19.02 -10.81
N LEU A 109 17.36 -20.13 -11.18
CA LEU A 109 16.68 -21.00 -10.23
C LEU A 109 17.68 -21.59 -9.21
N GLN A 110 18.85 -22.04 -9.69
CA GLN A 110 19.90 -22.57 -8.84
C GLN A 110 20.48 -21.50 -7.93
N HIS A 111 20.78 -20.31 -8.45
CA HIS A 111 21.29 -19.18 -7.65
C HIS A 111 20.30 -18.76 -6.56
N TYR A 112 19.04 -18.60 -6.92
CA TYR A 112 17.97 -18.28 -5.97
C TYR A 112 17.85 -19.35 -4.86
N ARG A 113 17.94 -20.64 -5.22
CA ARG A 113 17.94 -21.74 -4.24
C ARG A 113 19.16 -21.69 -3.32
N VAL A 114 20.36 -21.44 -3.85
CA VAL A 114 21.59 -21.36 -3.04
C VAL A 114 21.49 -20.26 -1.98
N ILE A 115 21.04 -19.05 -2.38
CA ILE A 115 20.90 -17.92 -1.45
C ILE A 115 19.82 -18.20 -0.40
N THR A 116 18.67 -18.75 -0.79
CA THR A 116 17.59 -19.07 0.17
C THR A 116 17.96 -20.20 1.13
N GLU A 117 18.72 -21.21 0.70
CA GLU A 117 19.26 -22.24 1.61
C GLU A 117 20.32 -21.68 2.57
N LEU A 118 21.19 -20.78 2.09
CA LEU A 118 22.17 -20.09 2.93
C LEU A 118 21.49 -19.27 4.02
N GLU A 119 20.49 -18.46 3.64
CA GLU A 119 19.66 -17.70 4.58
C GLU A 119 18.87 -18.62 5.51
N GLY A 120 18.47 -19.80 5.01
CA GLY A 120 17.82 -20.85 5.77
C GLY A 120 18.66 -21.37 6.95
N THR A 121 19.99 -21.34 6.83
CA THR A 121 20.89 -21.69 7.95
C THR A 121 20.76 -20.67 9.09
N ALA A 122 20.61 -19.39 8.76
CA ALA A 122 20.38 -18.34 9.76
C ALA A 122 18.96 -18.43 10.36
N LEU A 123 17.98 -18.90 9.59
CA LEU A 123 16.62 -19.15 10.06
C LEU A 123 16.58 -20.28 11.09
N ALA A 124 17.30 -21.38 10.82
CA ALA A 124 17.38 -22.55 11.70
C ALA A 124 17.92 -22.25 13.11
N ALA A 125 18.71 -21.18 13.26
CA ALA A 125 19.21 -20.74 14.56
C ALA A 125 18.15 -19.99 15.40
N ARG A 126 17.00 -19.64 14.83
CA ARG A 126 15.98 -18.77 15.45
C ARG A 126 14.62 -19.45 15.58
N VAL A 127 14.21 -20.15 14.53
CA VAL A 127 12.90 -20.82 14.45
C VAL A 127 12.95 -22.17 15.14
N ARG A 128 11.91 -22.49 15.91
CA ARG A 128 11.73 -23.78 16.58
C ARG A 128 10.61 -24.58 15.92
N PRO A 129 10.63 -25.92 16.06
CA PRO A 129 9.53 -26.76 15.60
C PRO A 129 8.16 -26.26 16.08
N GLY A 130 7.32 -26.01 15.08
CA GLY A 130 5.94 -25.55 15.08
C GLY A 130 5.72 -24.11 15.54
N ASP A 131 6.76 -23.28 15.55
CA ASP A 131 6.59 -21.83 15.35
C ASP A 131 5.79 -21.59 14.05
N LEU A 132 5.25 -20.38 13.89
CA LEU A 132 4.62 -19.99 12.62
C LEU A 132 5.55 -19.05 11.87
N VAL A 133 5.82 -19.34 10.60
CA VAL A 133 6.70 -18.55 9.73
C VAL A 133 5.90 -18.01 8.55
N VAL A 134 5.62 -16.71 8.57
CA VAL A 134 5.04 -15.97 7.45
C VAL A 134 6.15 -15.44 6.55
N VAL A 135 6.17 -15.92 5.31
CA VAL A 135 7.13 -15.53 4.28
C VAL A 135 6.43 -14.56 3.32
N HIS A 136 6.83 -13.28 3.34
CA HIS A 136 6.23 -12.24 2.51
C HIS A 136 6.94 -12.10 1.17
N GLU A 137 6.17 -12.06 0.09
CA GLU A 137 6.61 -11.81 -1.29
C GLU A 137 7.47 -12.92 -1.92
N ALA A 138 7.98 -12.64 -3.12
CA ALA A 138 8.77 -13.56 -3.94
C ALA A 138 10.22 -13.65 -3.47
N GLN A 139 10.78 -12.62 -2.84
CA GLN A 139 12.20 -12.58 -2.51
C GLN A 139 12.57 -13.67 -1.50
N PRO A 140 11.91 -13.79 -0.32
CA PRO A 140 12.19 -14.85 0.62
C PRO A 140 11.44 -16.16 0.36
N ALA A 141 10.71 -16.31 -0.77
CA ALA A 141 9.81 -17.44 -1.00
C ALA A 141 10.47 -18.83 -0.86
N GLY A 142 11.76 -18.97 -1.20
CA GLY A 142 12.53 -20.20 -0.96
C GLY A 142 12.62 -20.64 0.50
N LEU A 143 12.39 -19.74 1.46
CA LEU A 143 12.38 -20.05 2.89
C LEU A 143 11.12 -20.79 3.36
N VAL A 144 10.06 -20.87 2.54
CA VAL A 144 8.86 -21.66 2.87
C VAL A 144 9.23 -23.13 3.07
N ASP A 145 9.90 -23.73 2.09
CA ASP A 145 10.36 -25.12 2.18
C ASP A 145 11.36 -25.32 3.34
N VAL A 146 12.24 -24.34 3.58
CA VAL A 146 13.19 -24.38 4.70
C VAL A 146 12.44 -24.41 6.04
N ALA A 147 11.47 -23.51 6.22
CA ALA A 147 10.69 -23.43 7.46
C ALA A 147 9.98 -24.76 7.75
N ARG A 148 9.36 -25.38 6.73
CA ARG A 148 8.73 -26.70 6.89
C ARG A 148 9.70 -27.80 7.31
N ARG A 149 10.90 -27.83 6.72
CA ARG A 149 11.93 -28.82 7.13
C ARG A 149 12.40 -28.62 8.57
N LEU A 150 12.28 -27.42 9.12
CA LEU A 150 12.55 -27.12 10.53
C LEU A 150 11.37 -27.51 11.45
N GLY A 151 10.30 -28.08 10.91
CA GLY A 151 9.05 -28.34 11.62
C GLY A 151 8.18 -27.09 11.79
N ALA A 152 8.52 -26.01 11.09
CA ALA A 152 7.78 -24.76 10.94
C ALA A 152 6.35 -24.94 10.41
N ILE A 153 5.34 -24.24 10.93
CA ILE A 153 4.12 -23.96 10.13
C ILE A 153 4.47 -22.82 9.17
N ALA A 154 4.49 -23.09 7.87
CA ALA A 154 4.94 -22.13 6.86
C ALA A 154 3.75 -21.52 6.10
N VAL A 155 3.57 -20.21 6.21
CA VAL A 155 2.54 -19.45 5.47
C VAL A 155 3.22 -18.55 4.46
N TRP A 156 2.82 -18.61 3.20
CA TRP A 156 3.32 -17.72 2.17
C TRP A 156 2.34 -16.57 1.91
N ARG A 157 2.79 -15.33 2.06
CA ARG A 157 1.98 -14.12 1.88
C ARG A 157 2.40 -13.37 0.62
N ARG A 158 1.49 -13.24 -0.35
CA ARG A 158 1.67 -12.44 -1.56
C ARG A 158 0.83 -11.16 -1.49
N HIS A 159 1.48 -10.03 -1.76
CA HIS A 159 0.93 -8.67 -1.76
C HIS A 159 0.88 -8.05 -3.17
N ILE A 160 1.06 -8.86 -4.19
CA ILE A 160 1.06 -8.45 -5.60
C ILE A 160 0.30 -9.50 -6.41
N GLY A 161 -0.55 -9.05 -7.32
CA GLY A 161 -1.23 -9.91 -8.26
C GLY A 161 -1.78 -9.13 -9.45
N ARG A 162 -2.20 -9.88 -10.46
CA ARG A 162 -2.87 -9.38 -11.66
C ARG A 162 -4.16 -10.17 -11.83
N ASP A 163 -5.25 -9.47 -12.16
CA ASP A 163 -6.58 -10.09 -12.36
C ASP A 163 -6.58 -11.08 -13.53
N GLU A 164 -5.87 -10.75 -14.60
CA GLU A 164 -5.83 -11.55 -15.83
C GLU A 164 -4.42 -12.13 -16.04
N PRO A 165 -4.24 -13.44 -15.89
CA PRO A 165 -2.99 -14.11 -16.22
C PRO A 165 -2.57 -13.90 -17.67
N ASN A 166 -1.27 -13.82 -17.90
CA ASN A 166 -0.62 -13.82 -19.20
C ASN A 166 0.68 -14.64 -19.18
N GLU A 167 1.35 -14.76 -20.32
CA GLU A 167 2.59 -15.55 -20.46
C GLU A 167 3.68 -15.18 -19.42
N HIS A 168 3.78 -13.90 -19.03
CA HIS A 168 4.75 -13.44 -18.04
C HIS A 168 4.35 -13.87 -16.63
N THR A 169 3.07 -13.74 -16.27
CA THR A 169 2.60 -14.24 -14.97
C THR A 169 2.78 -15.75 -14.86
N GLU A 170 2.56 -16.50 -15.94
CA GLU A 170 2.76 -17.95 -16.00
C GLU A 170 4.24 -18.32 -15.82
N GLU A 171 5.16 -17.60 -16.46
CA GLU A 171 6.61 -17.76 -16.26
C GLU A 171 7.00 -17.51 -14.79
N GLY A 172 6.53 -16.40 -14.21
CA GLY A 172 6.77 -16.07 -12.81
C GLY A 172 6.22 -17.11 -11.84
N TRP A 173 4.99 -17.59 -12.09
CA TRP A 173 4.37 -18.64 -11.29
C TRP A 173 5.08 -19.97 -11.42
N ALA A 174 5.48 -20.36 -12.63
CA ALA A 174 6.26 -21.57 -12.83
C ALA A 174 7.52 -21.53 -11.97
N PHE A 175 8.27 -20.42 -11.97
CA PHE A 175 9.46 -20.27 -11.14
C PHE A 175 9.14 -20.39 -9.65
N LEU A 176 8.20 -19.60 -9.12
CA LEU A 176 7.92 -19.53 -7.69
C LEU A 176 7.26 -20.78 -7.11
N ARG A 177 6.37 -21.44 -7.87
CA ARG A 177 5.61 -22.60 -7.41
C ARG A 177 6.49 -23.65 -6.76
N ARG A 178 7.68 -23.87 -7.32
CA ARG A 178 8.71 -24.83 -6.86
C ARG A 178 9.19 -24.63 -5.42
N PHE A 179 8.90 -23.47 -4.83
CA PHE A 179 9.32 -23.09 -3.48
C PHE A 179 8.15 -22.92 -2.52
N VAL A 180 6.94 -22.71 -3.03
CA VAL A 180 5.78 -22.30 -2.21
C VAL A 180 4.60 -23.25 -2.29
N GLU A 181 4.57 -24.20 -3.24
CA GLU A 181 3.45 -25.14 -3.38
C GLU A 181 3.27 -26.07 -2.18
N ASN A 182 4.32 -26.25 -1.37
CA ASN A 182 4.25 -27.04 -0.14
C ASN A 182 3.88 -26.23 1.10
N ALA A 183 3.63 -24.91 0.99
CA ALA A 183 3.26 -24.09 2.14
C ALA A 183 2.04 -24.68 2.87
N ASP A 184 1.95 -24.47 4.18
CA ASP A 184 0.77 -24.85 4.93
C ASP A 184 -0.43 -24.01 4.49
N ALA A 185 -0.26 -22.71 4.30
CA ALA A 185 -1.28 -21.86 3.74
C ALA A 185 -0.65 -20.78 2.87
N SER A 186 -1.47 -20.18 2.02
CA SER A 186 -1.08 -19.03 1.22
C SER A 186 -2.08 -17.91 1.39
N VAL A 187 -1.61 -16.67 1.30
CA VAL A 187 -2.43 -15.48 1.55
C VAL A 187 -2.26 -14.48 0.42
N PHE A 188 -3.37 -14.05 -0.20
CA PHE A 188 -3.39 -13.13 -1.34
C PHE A 188 -4.20 -11.86 -1.05
N LEU A 189 -4.09 -10.87 -1.94
CA LEU A 189 -4.82 -9.60 -1.87
C LEU A 189 -6.29 -9.73 -2.27
N THR A 190 -6.53 -10.46 -3.36
CA THR A 190 -7.82 -10.63 -4.02
C THR A 190 -7.95 -12.07 -4.51
N ASP A 191 -9.18 -12.53 -4.69
CA ASP A 191 -9.45 -13.87 -5.24
C ASP A 191 -8.93 -14.00 -6.68
N SER A 192 -9.12 -12.95 -7.50
CA SER A 192 -8.64 -12.86 -8.88
C SER A 192 -7.13 -13.04 -9.04
N ALA A 193 -6.34 -12.68 -8.02
CA ALA A 193 -4.89 -12.79 -8.03
C ALA A 193 -4.37 -14.17 -7.59
N CYS A 194 -5.25 -15.06 -7.12
CA CYS A 194 -4.86 -16.35 -6.57
C CYS A 194 -4.71 -17.40 -7.68
N PRO A 195 -3.54 -18.03 -7.85
CA PRO A 195 -3.41 -19.15 -8.77
C PRO A 195 -4.15 -20.40 -8.26
N GLU A 196 -4.75 -21.18 -9.15
CA GLU A 196 -5.54 -22.39 -8.79
C GLU A 196 -4.75 -23.43 -7.99
N TRP A 197 -3.43 -23.50 -8.17
CA TRP A 197 -2.56 -24.44 -7.47
C TRP A 197 -2.17 -23.99 -6.07
N ALA A 198 -2.53 -22.76 -5.66
CA ALA A 198 -2.10 -22.19 -4.39
C ALA A 198 -2.51 -23.10 -3.20
N PRO A 199 -1.60 -23.39 -2.27
CA PRO A 199 -1.91 -24.27 -1.15
C PRO A 199 -2.80 -23.53 -0.14
N ARG A 200 -4.02 -24.05 0.09
CA ARG A 200 -5.01 -23.51 1.05
C ARG A 200 -5.06 -21.96 1.01
N PRO A 201 -5.56 -21.37 -0.08
CA PRO A 201 -5.50 -19.93 -0.27
C PRO A 201 -6.48 -19.21 0.67
N HIS A 202 -6.02 -18.10 1.23
CA HIS A 202 -6.81 -17.16 2.02
C HIS A 202 -6.71 -15.76 1.41
N ILE A 203 -7.79 -15.00 1.46
CA ILE A 203 -7.80 -13.60 1.05
C ILE A 203 -7.76 -12.74 2.30
N ILE A 204 -6.67 -12.00 2.49
CA ILE A 204 -6.51 -11.04 3.58
C ILE A 204 -6.02 -9.74 2.95
N PRO A 205 -6.87 -8.71 2.80
CA PRO A 205 -6.44 -7.44 2.24
C PRO A 205 -5.46 -6.73 3.20
N PRO A 206 -4.55 -5.88 2.71
CA PRO A 206 -3.75 -5.04 3.57
C PRO A 206 -4.65 -3.99 4.24
N SER A 207 -4.12 -3.38 5.28
CA SER A 207 -4.81 -2.35 6.07
C SER A 207 -3.95 -1.11 6.17
N ILE A 208 -4.58 0.03 6.44
CA ILE A 208 -3.88 1.25 6.82
C ILE A 208 -3.78 1.35 8.34
N ASP A 209 -2.72 1.96 8.87
CA ASP A 209 -2.67 2.34 10.29
C ASP A 209 -3.34 3.71 10.49
N PRO A 210 -4.46 3.80 11.23
CA PRO A 210 -5.17 5.06 11.45
C PRO A 210 -4.40 6.03 12.37
N CYS A 211 -3.40 5.56 13.12
CA CYS A 211 -2.56 6.38 14.00
C CYS A 211 -1.25 6.83 13.34
N ALA A 212 -0.91 6.27 12.18
CA ALA A 212 0.29 6.67 11.43
C ALA A 212 0.17 8.10 10.90
N PRO A 213 1.28 8.84 10.72
CA PRO A 213 1.26 10.21 10.20
C PRO A 213 0.51 10.38 8.87
N LYS A 214 0.45 9.33 8.05
CA LYS A 214 -0.27 9.31 6.77
C LYS A 214 -1.80 9.38 6.93
N ASN A 215 -2.35 8.91 8.05
CA ASN A 215 -3.79 8.67 8.23
C ASN A 215 -4.39 9.25 9.50
N MET A 216 -3.55 9.66 10.46
CA MET A 216 -3.99 10.31 11.68
C MET A 216 -4.89 11.50 11.38
N GLU A 217 -5.77 11.82 12.33
CA GLU A 217 -6.61 12.99 12.24
C GLU A 217 -5.77 14.28 12.23
N LEU A 218 -6.08 15.18 11.30
CA LEU A 218 -5.53 16.53 11.24
C LEU A 218 -6.71 17.50 11.26
N THR A 219 -6.59 18.56 12.05
CA THR A 219 -7.53 19.68 11.97
C THR A 219 -7.41 20.41 10.64
N ASP A 220 -8.43 21.19 10.25
CA ASP A 220 -8.37 22.03 9.05
C ASP A 220 -7.21 23.04 9.11
N GLU A 221 -6.94 23.59 10.31
CA GLU A 221 -5.81 24.50 10.53
C GLU A 221 -4.47 23.80 10.28
N GLN A 222 -4.27 22.61 10.84
CA GLN A 222 -3.05 21.82 10.60
C GLN A 222 -2.92 21.43 9.14
N THR A 223 -4.02 20.99 8.51
CA THR A 223 -4.05 20.62 7.09
C THR A 223 -3.60 21.78 6.21
N LEU A 224 -4.19 22.97 6.38
CA LEU A 224 -3.82 24.15 5.60
C LEU A 224 -2.41 24.64 5.93
N ALA A 225 -1.99 24.60 7.19
CA ALA A 225 -0.65 24.99 7.59
C ALA A 225 0.43 24.10 6.94
N ILE A 226 0.22 22.77 6.90
CA ILE A 226 1.11 21.84 6.20
C ILE A 226 1.21 22.21 4.73
N LEU A 227 0.07 22.38 4.04
CA LEU A 227 0.06 22.67 2.60
C LEU A 227 0.70 24.02 2.26
N ARG A 228 0.57 25.04 3.12
CA ARG A 228 1.25 26.33 2.98
C ARG A 228 2.75 26.21 3.22
N CYS A 229 3.17 25.52 4.29
CA CYS A 229 4.58 25.26 4.58
C CYS A 229 5.30 24.52 3.44
N THR A 230 4.60 23.68 2.70
CA THR A 230 5.17 22.94 1.56
C THR A 230 5.00 23.65 0.22
N GLY A 231 4.40 24.84 0.20
CA GLY A 231 4.15 25.63 -1.01
C GLY A 231 3.07 25.06 -1.95
N ILE A 232 2.26 24.11 -1.50
CA ILE A 232 1.26 23.42 -2.33
C ILE A 232 0.02 24.29 -2.57
N VAL A 233 -0.37 25.08 -1.56
CA VAL A 233 -1.45 26.07 -1.66
C VAL A 233 -0.90 27.46 -1.36
N ALA A 234 -1.58 28.50 -1.83
CA ALA A 234 -1.19 29.87 -1.59
C ALA A 234 -1.21 30.23 -0.08
N GLY A 235 -0.23 31.00 0.36
CA GLY A 235 -0.11 31.50 1.72
C GLY A 235 1.31 31.44 2.27
N GLU A 236 1.55 32.08 3.40
CA GLU A 236 2.83 32.04 4.10
C GLU A 236 2.89 30.83 5.04
N GLY A 237 4.05 30.17 5.08
CA GLY A 237 4.36 29.10 6.03
C GLY A 237 5.84 28.76 5.94
N SER A 238 6.55 28.71 7.08
CA SER A 238 8.00 28.44 7.10
C SER A 238 8.35 27.09 7.72
N SER A 239 7.65 26.69 8.78
CA SER A 239 7.72 25.33 9.35
C SER A 239 6.55 25.07 10.30
N LEU A 240 6.16 23.81 10.46
CA LEU A 240 5.14 23.37 11.39
C LEU A 240 5.58 22.09 12.11
N THR A 241 5.34 22.02 13.42
CA THR A 241 5.64 20.82 14.20
C THR A 241 4.34 20.11 14.59
N ILE A 242 4.24 18.82 14.26
CA ILE A 242 3.09 17.95 14.54
C ILE A 242 3.54 16.82 15.47
N ARG A 243 2.75 16.55 16.51
CA ARG A 243 2.92 15.39 17.37
C ARG A 243 1.93 14.29 16.96
N PRO A 244 2.38 13.18 16.39
CA PRO A 244 1.50 12.06 16.10
C PRO A 244 1.05 11.35 17.39
N PRO A 245 -0.07 10.62 17.38
CA PRO A 245 -0.53 9.82 18.52
C PRO A 245 0.46 8.71 18.88
N VAL A 246 1.16 8.18 17.87
CA VAL A 246 2.19 7.14 18.00
C VAL A 246 3.46 7.62 17.30
N GLY A 247 4.60 7.51 17.98
CA GLY A 247 5.91 7.86 17.44
C GLY A 247 6.44 9.22 17.87
N GLU A 248 7.44 9.71 17.15
CA GLU A 248 8.16 10.94 17.46
C GLU A 248 7.50 12.17 16.82
N ILE A 249 7.83 13.34 17.36
CA ILE A 249 7.43 14.63 16.79
C ILE A 249 8.01 14.79 15.38
N ILE A 250 7.20 15.30 14.46
CA ILE A 250 7.55 15.53 13.05
C ILE A 250 7.55 17.02 12.77
N THR A 251 8.55 17.52 12.05
CA THR A 251 8.61 18.92 11.63
C THR A 251 8.49 18.99 10.11
N VAL A 252 7.44 19.63 9.63
CA VAL A 252 7.22 19.96 8.22
C VAL A 252 7.95 21.25 7.90
N ARG A 253 8.88 21.19 6.96
CA ARG A 253 9.78 22.30 6.57
C ARG A 253 10.34 22.18 5.16
N HIS A 254 10.16 21.05 4.48
CA HIS A 254 10.65 20.85 3.13
C HIS A 254 9.55 21.17 2.11
N GLU A 255 9.85 22.10 1.21
CA GLU A 255 8.96 22.45 0.10
C GLU A 255 8.87 21.30 -0.92
N ALA A 256 7.69 21.15 -1.53
CA ALA A 256 7.53 20.27 -2.67
C ALA A 256 8.21 20.86 -3.91
N VAL A 257 8.67 19.98 -4.81
CA VAL A 257 9.00 20.41 -6.17
C VAL A 257 7.70 20.56 -6.93
N VAL A 258 7.40 21.76 -7.42
CA VAL A 258 6.10 22.10 -8.02
C VAL A 258 6.26 22.60 -9.45
N VAL A 259 5.45 22.05 -10.37
CA VAL A 259 5.25 22.58 -11.72
C VAL A 259 3.84 23.12 -11.81
N ARG A 260 3.70 24.45 -11.96
CA ARG A 260 2.43 25.17 -12.07
C ARG A 260 2.64 26.58 -12.64
N GLU A 261 1.54 27.27 -12.94
CA GLU A 261 1.54 28.72 -13.19
C GLU A 261 1.43 29.50 -11.87
N GLU A 262 0.37 29.25 -11.11
CA GLU A 262 0.04 29.98 -9.88
C GLU A 262 -0.42 29.01 -8.80
N ALA A 263 -0.17 29.33 -7.54
CA ALA A 263 -0.61 28.50 -6.42
C ALA A 263 -2.14 28.59 -6.25
N PRO A 264 -2.87 27.47 -6.08
CA PRO A 264 -4.30 27.52 -5.81
C PRO A 264 -4.57 28.19 -4.45
N SER A 265 -5.64 28.99 -4.39
CA SER A 265 -6.19 29.44 -3.11
C SER A 265 -6.83 28.26 -2.36
N ALA A 266 -6.82 28.31 -1.04
CA ALA A 266 -7.30 27.23 -0.18
C ALA A 266 -8.81 26.98 -0.25
N ASP A 267 -9.59 27.89 -0.83
CA ASP A 267 -11.03 27.76 -1.01
C ASP A 267 -11.42 27.14 -2.36
N VAL A 268 -10.45 26.93 -3.27
CA VAL A 268 -10.70 26.34 -4.58
C VAL A 268 -10.85 24.82 -4.47
N PRO A 269 -11.97 24.23 -4.94
CA PRO A 269 -12.15 22.79 -5.00
C PRO A 269 -11.00 22.07 -5.71
N MET A 270 -10.42 21.07 -5.04
CA MET A 270 -9.22 20.39 -5.51
C MET A 270 -9.50 18.91 -5.82
N VAL A 271 -9.19 18.50 -7.04
CA VAL A 271 -9.11 17.09 -7.46
C VAL A 271 -7.67 16.63 -7.26
N VAL A 272 -7.49 15.50 -6.57
CA VAL A 272 -6.14 15.00 -6.23
C VAL A 272 -5.97 13.57 -6.70
N GLN A 273 -4.84 13.27 -7.33
CA GLN A 273 -4.33 11.90 -7.40
C GLN A 273 -2.96 11.85 -6.73
N VAL A 274 -2.81 10.95 -5.74
CA VAL A 274 -1.53 10.63 -5.12
C VAL A 274 -1.10 9.25 -5.59
N SER A 275 0.04 9.14 -6.27
CA SER A 275 0.56 7.87 -6.78
C SER A 275 2.04 7.98 -7.14
N ARG A 276 2.71 6.86 -7.43
CA ARG A 276 4.04 6.91 -8.07
C ARG A 276 3.91 7.46 -9.49
N TRP A 277 4.96 8.11 -9.99
CA TRP A 277 5.10 8.45 -11.40
C TRP A 277 5.40 7.17 -12.18
N ASP A 278 4.36 6.56 -12.74
CA ASP A 278 4.39 5.22 -13.29
C ASP A 278 3.29 5.13 -14.36
N GLU A 279 3.56 4.47 -15.49
CA GLU A 279 2.61 4.27 -16.60
C GLU A 279 1.26 3.74 -16.12
N LEU A 280 1.30 2.77 -15.19
CA LEU A 280 0.12 2.08 -14.69
C LEU A 280 -0.77 2.98 -13.83
N LYS A 281 -0.29 4.15 -13.42
CA LYS A 281 -1.07 5.14 -12.63
C LYS A 281 -1.76 6.18 -13.51
N ASP A 282 -1.41 6.23 -14.80
CA ASP A 282 -1.98 7.09 -15.85
C ASP A 282 -2.33 8.52 -15.38
N MET A 283 -1.37 9.18 -14.73
CA MET A 283 -1.51 10.57 -14.29
C MET A 283 -1.79 11.53 -15.45
N ALA A 284 -1.23 11.25 -16.64
CA ALA A 284 -1.53 11.98 -17.87
C ALA A 284 -3.00 11.81 -18.31
N GLY A 285 -3.57 10.61 -18.17
CA GLY A 285 -5.00 10.39 -18.39
C GLY A 285 -5.88 11.16 -17.42
N VAL A 286 -5.50 11.25 -16.15
CA VAL A 286 -6.21 12.07 -15.15
C VAL A 286 -6.16 13.55 -15.52
N LEU A 287 -5.01 14.06 -15.97
CA LEU A 287 -4.86 15.42 -16.46
C LEU A 287 -5.88 15.73 -17.56
N ARG A 288 -5.95 14.86 -18.59
CA ARG A 288 -6.89 15.01 -19.70
C ARG A 288 -8.35 14.93 -19.24
N ALA A 289 -8.70 13.91 -18.45
CA ALA A 289 -10.06 13.71 -17.96
C ALA A 289 -10.54 14.88 -17.07
N PHE A 290 -9.66 15.47 -16.25
CA PHE A 290 -10.00 16.65 -15.45
C PHE A 290 -10.29 17.87 -16.34
N LEU A 291 -9.48 18.10 -17.37
CA LEU A 291 -9.70 19.21 -18.30
C LEU A 291 -11.00 19.02 -19.09
N ASP A 292 -11.30 17.80 -19.52
CA ASP A 292 -12.55 17.44 -20.21
C ASP A 292 -13.78 17.51 -19.27
N ALA A 293 -13.57 17.31 -17.97
CA ALA A 293 -14.63 17.48 -16.97
C ALA A 293 -15.11 18.94 -16.90
N ASP A 294 -14.27 19.89 -17.31
CA ASP A 294 -14.56 21.33 -17.53
C ASP A 294 -15.51 21.95 -16.49
N VAL A 295 -15.16 21.79 -15.22
CA VAL A 295 -15.83 22.44 -14.08
C VAL A 295 -15.10 23.74 -13.75
N GLU A 296 -15.75 24.89 -13.93
CA GLU A 296 -15.17 26.19 -13.57
C GLU A 296 -14.76 26.25 -12.09
N ASN A 297 -13.73 27.04 -11.78
CA ASN A 297 -13.23 27.24 -10.41
C ASN A 297 -12.82 25.94 -9.70
N SER A 298 -12.27 24.96 -10.42
CA SER A 298 -11.67 23.76 -9.84
C SER A 298 -10.20 23.62 -10.25
N TYR A 299 -9.43 22.90 -9.42
CA TYR A 299 -7.99 22.75 -9.56
C TYR A 299 -7.57 21.28 -9.48
N LEU A 300 -6.62 20.86 -10.32
CA LEU A 300 -6.04 19.51 -10.29
C LEU A 300 -4.66 19.52 -9.64
N THR A 301 -4.44 18.57 -8.74
CA THR A 301 -3.13 18.28 -8.15
C THR A 301 -2.75 16.83 -8.39
N LEU A 302 -1.69 16.62 -9.17
CA LEU A 302 -1.08 15.29 -9.37
C LEU A 302 0.18 15.22 -8.53
N ALA A 303 0.22 14.30 -7.56
CA ALA A 303 1.31 14.20 -6.60
C ALA A 303 1.95 12.82 -6.60
N GLY A 304 3.28 12.79 -6.74
CA GLY A 304 4.07 11.59 -6.55
C GLY A 304 5.31 11.84 -5.72
N ALA A 305 5.96 10.76 -5.29
CA ALA A 305 7.24 10.84 -4.62
C ALA A 305 8.30 11.46 -5.54
N ASP A 306 9.29 12.14 -4.96
CA ASP A 306 10.44 12.69 -5.68
C ASP A 306 11.08 11.64 -6.59
N VAL A 307 11.24 11.99 -7.87
CA VAL A 307 11.84 11.14 -8.90
C VAL A 307 13.37 11.06 -8.78
N VAL A 308 13.99 11.99 -8.04
CA VAL A 308 15.42 11.96 -7.73
C VAL A 308 15.62 11.30 -6.36
N GLY A 309 15.95 10.01 -6.36
CA GLY A 309 16.35 9.30 -5.13
C GLY A 309 15.54 8.05 -4.77
N VAL A 310 14.61 7.60 -5.61
CA VAL A 310 14.00 6.27 -5.46
C VAL A 310 14.90 5.26 -6.17
N ALA A 311 15.72 4.54 -5.41
CA ALA A 311 16.69 3.56 -5.93
C ALA A 311 16.03 2.41 -6.74
N ASP A 312 14.73 2.19 -6.55
CA ASP A 312 14.04 1.00 -7.01
C ASP A 312 13.25 1.22 -8.32
N ASP A 313 13.04 2.49 -8.74
CA ASP A 313 12.16 2.88 -9.85
C ASP A 313 12.86 3.90 -10.81
N PRO A 314 13.74 3.44 -11.70
CA PRO A 314 14.51 4.31 -12.60
C PRO A 314 13.65 4.99 -13.67
N ASP A 315 12.44 4.49 -13.94
CA ASP A 315 11.54 5.00 -14.97
C ASP A 315 10.64 6.14 -14.46
N ALA A 316 10.56 6.36 -13.15
CA ALA A 316 9.71 7.39 -12.56
C ALA A 316 10.02 8.80 -13.10
N GLY A 317 11.29 9.11 -13.36
CA GLY A 317 11.71 10.37 -13.98
C GLY A 317 11.15 10.56 -15.39
N ARG A 318 11.09 9.50 -16.19
CA ARG A 318 10.54 9.53 -17.56
C ARG A 318 9.06 9.89 -17.54
N PHE A 319 8.26 9.24 -16.68
CA PHE A 319 6.82 9.50 -16.60
C PHE A 319 6.48 10.87 -16.01
N TRP A 320 7.31 11.37 -15.08
CA TRP A 320 7.25 12.76 -14.63
C TRP A 320 7.49 13.73 -15.78
N ASP A 321 8.57 13.55 -16.55
CA ASP A 321 8.91 14.42 -17.68
C ASP A 321 7.80 14.40 -18.75
N GLU A 322 7.24 13.22 -19.06
CA GLU A 322 6.10 13.08 -19.98
C GLU A 322 4.86 13.86 -19.51
N CYS A 323 4.53 13.81 -18.22
CA CYS A 323 3.43 14.59 -17.65
C CYS A 323 3.71 16.09 -17.68
N VAL A 324 4.96 16.51 -17.41
CA VAL A 324 5.39 17.91 -17.48
C VAL A 324 5.31 18.45 -18.90
N GLU A 325 5.74 17.69 -19.91
CA GLU A 325 5.65 18.10 -21.31
C GLU A 325 4.20 18.21 -21.78
N GLN A 326 3.33 17.28 -21.36
CA GLN A 326 1.89 17.40 -21.62
C GLN A 326 1.30 18.65 -20.95
N TRP A 327 1.67 18.93 -19.70
CA TRP A 327 1.25 20.15 -19.01
C TRP A 327 1.73 21.40 -19.76
N LYS A 328 3.00 21.48 -20.19
CA LYS A 328 3.56 22.62 -20.95
C LYS A 328 2.86 22.86 -22.29
N ALA A 329 2.37 21.79 -22.93
CA ALA A 329 1.66 21.89 -24.19
C ALA A 329 0.24 22.47 -24.07
N LEU A 330 -0.30 22.58 -22.84
CA LEU A 330 -1.63 23.14 -22.60
C LEU A 330 -1.65 24.67 -22.77
N PRO A 331 -2.78 25.25 -23.24
CA PRO A 331 -3.06 26.66 -23.13
C PRO A 331 -2.87 27.19 -21.69
N VAL A 332 -2.41 28.44 -21.56
CA VAL A 332 -2.15 29.09 -20.26
C VAL A 332 -3.34 28.98 -19.31
N GLU A 333 -4.57 29.18 -19.80
CA GLU A 333 -5.78 29.11 -18.97
C GLU A 333 -6.06 27.71 -18.39
N GLN A 334 -5.65 26.65 -19.09
CA GLN A 334 -5.72 25.28 -18.56
C GLN A 334 -4.56 25.01 -17.60
N ARG A 335 -3.35 25.49 -17.89
CA ARG A 335 -2.17 25.35 -17.01
C ARG A 335 -2.37 26.00 -15.64
N ARG A 336 -3.12 27.11 -15.59
CA ARG A 336 -3.52 27.81 -14.36
C ARG A 336 -4.40 27.00 -13.41
N ARG A 337 -4.92 25.85 -13.84
CA ARG A 337 -5.81 24.98 -13.06
C ARG A 337 -5.16 23.65 -12.69
N VAL A 338 -3.85 23.50 -12.93
CA VAL A 338 -3.15 22.24 -12.77
C VAL A 338 -1.80 22.48 -12.10
N GLN A 339 -1.49 21.67 -11.08
CA GLN A 339 -0.14 21.55 -10.55
C GLN A 339 0.33 20.09 -10.51
N LEU A 340 1.61 19.89 -10.79
CA LEU A 340 2.31 18.61 -10.66
C LEU A 340 3.29 18.72 -9.48
N LEU A 341 3.28 17.74 -8.58
CA LEU A 341 4.08 17.73 -7.36
C LEU A 341 5.01 16.52 -7.31
N CYS A 342 6.29 16.79 -7.06
CA CYS A 342 7.27 15.81 -6.60
C CYS A 342 7.52 16.06 -5.11
N LEU A 343 7.02 15.15 -4.27
CA LEU A 343 7.05 15.26 -2.82
C LEU A 343 8.40 14.75 -2.28
N PRO A 344 9.16 15.54 -1.50
CA PRO A 344 10.45 15.14 -0.97
C PRO A 344 10.38 13.85 -0.16
N MET A 345 11.36 12.97 -0.34
CA MET A 345 11.47 11.69 0.36
C MET A 345 12.55 11.68 1.45
N ARG A 346 13.09 12.86 1.82
CA ARG A 346 14.16 13.02 2.83
C ARG A 346 13.74 12.57 4.23
N ASP A 347 12.49 12.86 4.59
CA ASP A 347 11.85 12.35 5.80
C ASP A 347 10.50 11.75 5.41
N LEU A 348 10.40 10.41 5.50
CA LEU A 348 9.19 9.66 5.13
C LEU A 348 7.99 10.02 6.02
N ARG A 349 8.22 10.43 7.27
CA ARG A 349 7.17 10.82 8.21
C ARG A 349 6.61 12.20 7.87
N GLU A 350 7.50 13.12 7.48
CA GLU A 350 7.10 14.42 6.95
C GLU A 350 6.31 14.24 5.65
N ASN A 351 6.84 13.47 4.69
CA ASN A 351 6.13 13.15 3.45
C ASN A 351 4.73 12.56 3.72
N ALA A 352 4.62 11.68 4.72
CA ALA A 352 3.36 11.11 5.13
C ALA A 352 2.34 12.17 5.61
N LEU A 353 2.78 13.17 6.39
CA LEU A 353 1.91 14.29 6.77
C LEU A 353 1.49 15.15 5.57
N VAL A 354 2.38 15.36 4.60
CA VAL A 354 2.05 16.14 3.38
C VAL A 354 1.00 15.42 2.55
N VAL A 355 1.15 14.11 2.34
CA VAL A 355 0.13 13.29 1.67
C VAL A 355 -1.18 13.26 2.45
N ASN A 356 -1.11 13.17 3.79
CA ASN A 356 -2.29 13.23 4.65
C ASN A 356 -3.06 14.54 4.44
N ALA A 357 -2.36 15.67 4.52
CA ALA A 357 -2.92 17.00 4.32
C ALA A 357 -3.49 17.18 2.89
N LEU A 358 -2.78 16.71 1.86
CA LEU A 358 -3.26 16.74 0.48
C LEU A 358 -4.59 16.01 0.31
N GLN A 359 -4.67 14.76 0.76
CA GLN A 359 -5.90 13.97 0.68
C GLN A 359 -7.02 14.59 1.52
N ARG A 360 -6.72 15.10 2.74
CA ARG A 360 -7.73 15.78 3.59
C ARG A 360 -8.24 17.09 2.99
N HIS A 361 -7.41 17.82 2.26
CA HIS A 361 -7.82 19.05 1.59
C HIS A 361 -8.60 18.79 0.28
N ALA A 362 -8.41 17.62 -0.34
CA ALA A 362 -9.09 17.26 -1.57
C ALA A 362 -10.63 17.36 -1.43
N THR A 363 -11.26 17.90 -2.47
CA THR A 363 -12.71 17.81 -2.69
C THR A 363 -13.07 16.45 -3.27
N ALA A 364 -12.24 15.96 -4.19
CA ALA A 364 -12.36 14.62 -4.76
C ALA A 364 -10.97 14.00 -4.92
N VAL A 365 -10.88 12.70 -4.71
CA VAL A 365 -9.67 11.93 -5.03
C VAL A 365 -9.94 11.10 -6.28
N VAL A 366 -8.94 11.02 -7.15
CA VAL A 366 -8.96 10.17 -8.34
C VAL A 366 -7.86 9.12 -8.19
N GLN A 367 -8.18 7.87 -8.52
CA GLN A 367 -7.22 6.76 -8.58
C GLN A 367 -7.42 6.01 -9.91
N LYS A 368 -7.02 6.65 -11.02
CA LYS A 368 -7.26 6.16 -12.38
C LYS A 368 -6.17 5.22 -12.89
N SER A 369 -5.91 4.14 -12.15
CA SER A 369 -4.89 3.15 -12.51
C SER A 369 -5.31 2.31 -13.73
N ILE A 370 -4.36 1.98 -14.61
CA ILE A 370 -4.52 0.97 -15.67
C ILE A 370 -4.43 -0.44 -15.08
N ALA A 371 -3.53 -0.60 -14.12
CA ALA A 371 -3.44 -1.80 -13.29
C ALA A 371 -3.10 -1.38 -11.86
N GLU A 372 -3.69 -2.08 -10.89
CA GLU A 372 -3.47 -1.82 -9.48
C GLU A 372 -3.29 -3.14 -8.73
N GLY A 373 -2.39 -3.14 -7.74
CA GLY A 373 -2.32 -4.25 -6.79
C GLY A 373 -3.51 -4.15 -5.85
N PHE A 374 -3.28 -3.61 -4.65
CA PHE A 374 -4.39 -3.20 -3.78
C PHE A 374 -4.76 -1.73 -4.00
N GLY A 375 -3.78 -0.82 -3.92
CA GLY A 375 -4.03 0.62 -4.05
C GLY A 375 -4.32 1.28 -2.69
N LEU A 376 -3.40 1.19 -1.73
CA LEU A 376 -3.57 1.78 -0.39
C LEU A 376 -3.85 3.29 -0.42
N THR A 377 -3.37 4.02 -1.42
CA THR A 377 -3.69 5.44 -1.62
C THR A 377 -5.20 5.70 -1.76
N ALA A 378 -5.96 4.74 -2.32
CA ALA A 378 -7.42 4.79 -2.32
C ALA A 378 -7.97 4.57 -0.90
N THR A 379 -7.53 3.53 -0.19
CA THR A 379 -7.93 3.26 1.21
C THR A 379 -7.68 4.46 2.12
N GLU A 380 -6.52 5.11 1.98
CA GLU A 380 -6.13 6.30 2.74
C GLU A 380 -7.08 7.49 2.49
N ALA A 381 -7.49 7.71 1.23
CA ALA A 381 -8.45 8.75 0.86
C ALA A 381 -9.86 8.42 1.36
N MET A 382 -10.27 7.15 1.22
CA MET A 382 -11.55 6.66 1.72
C MET A 382 -11.66 6.83 3.24
N TRP A 383 -10.58 6.52 3.99
CA TRP A 383 -10.52 6.72 5.44
C TRP A 383 -10.76 8.18 5.85
N LYS A 384 -10.24 9.12 5.05
CA LYS A 384 -10.41 10.57 5.23
C LYS A 384 -11.78 11.07 4.77
N GLY A 385 -12.70 10.16 4.42
CA GLY A 385 -14.05 10.46 3.99
C GLY A 385 -14.10 11.18 2.65
N LYS A 386 -13.15 10.92 1.74
CA LYS A 386 -13.11 11.59 0.44
C LYS A 386 -13.84 10.81 -0.62
N PRO A 387 -14.69 11.46 -1.44
CA PRO A 387 -15.29 10.81 -2.58
C PRO A 387 -14.20 10.43 -3.57
N LEU A 388 -14.25 9.18 -4.02
CA LEU A 388 -13.22 8.58 -4.86
C LEU A 388 -13.79 8.23 -6.23
N VAL A 389 -13.12 8.67 -7.29
CA VAL A 389 -13.34 8.19 -8.67
C VAL A 389 -12.16 7.30 -9.03
N ALA A 390 -12.40 6.03 -9.37
CA ALA A 390 -11.32 5.09 -9.61
C ALA A 390 -11.61 4.17 -10.80
N SER A 391 -10.55 3.62 -11.39
CA SER A 391 -10.70 2.52 -12.35
C SER A 391 -11.13 1.25 -11.62
N ALA A 392 -12.01 0.46 -12.23
CA ALA A 392 -12.35 -0.87 -11.74
C ALA A 392 -11.23 -1.86 -12.11
N VAL A 393 -10.10 -1.83 -11.40
CA VAL A 393 -8.98 -2.75 -11.61
C VAL A 393 -8.38 -3.22 -10.29
N GLY A 394 -7.95 -4.48 -10.22
CA GLY A 394 -7.31 -5.05 -9.03
C GLY A 394 -8.09 -4.80 -7.74
N GLY A 395 -7.38 -4.49 -6.67
CA GLY A 395 -7.96 -4.24 -5.35
C GLY A 395 -8.85 -2.98 -5.27
N LEU A 396 -8.89 -2.11 -6.28
CA LEU A 396 -9.84 -0.98 -6.30
C LEU A 396 -11.27 -1.49 -6.46
N ARG A 397 -11.48 -2.59 -7.21
CA ARG A 397 -12.78 -3.27 -7.32
C ARG A 397 -13.28 -3.79 -5.99
N GLU A 398 -12.37 -4.33 -5.17
CA GLU A 398 -12.70 -4.91 -3.87
C GLU A 398 -12.98 -3.83 -2.81
N GLN A 399 -12.21 -2.74 -2.86
CA GLN A 399 -12.36 -1.63 -1.92
C GLN A 399 -13.65 -0.85 -2.13
N ILE A 400 -14.02 -0.59 -3.38
CA ILE A 400 -15.03 0.41 -3.73
C ILE A 400 -16.34 -0.27 -4.12
N VAL A 401 -17.40 0.03 -3.37
CA VAL A 401 -18.78 -0.27 -3.76
C VAL A 401 -19.31 0.88 -4.61
N HIS A 402 -19.44 0.67 -5.92
CA HIS A 402 -19.86 1.69 -6.88
C HIS A 402 -21.18 2.36 -6.46
N GLY A 403 -21.19 3.69 -6.38
CA GLY A 403 -22.35 4.51 -6.00
C GLY A 403 -22.58 4.64 -4.49
N GLU A 404 -21.86 3.87 -3.67
CA GLU A 404 -21.99 3.89 -2.20
C GLU A 404 -20.74 4.42 -1.51
N SER A 405 -19.56 3.89 -1.86
CA SER A 405 -18.27 4.22 -1.24
C SER A 405 -17.27 4.83 -2.21
N GLY A 406 -17.72 5.15 -3.44
CA GLY A 406 -16.93 5.72 -4.53
C GLY A 406 -17.60 5.44 -5.88
N LEU A 407 -16.99 5.91 -6.97
CA LEU A 407 -17.46 5.70 -8.34
C LEU A 407 -16.38 4.98 -9.13
N LEU A 408 -16.76 3.86 -9.75
CA LEU A 408 -15.89 3.03 -10.58
C LEU A 408 -16.11 3.30 -12.08
N VAL A 409 -15.01 3.35 -12.82
CA VAL A 409 -14.97 3.32 -14.29
C VAL A 409 -14.56 1.92 -14.73
N ASP A 410 -15.42 1.21 -15.46
CA ASP A 410 -15.17 -0.19 -15.83
C ASP A 410 -13.97 -0.37 -16.77
N ASP A 411 -13.89 0.49 -17.80
CA ASP A 411 -12.73 0.55 -18.70
C ASP A 411 -11.74 1.62 -18.21
N PRO A 412 -10.53 1.25 -17.74
CA PRO A 412 -9.54 2.21 -17.24
C PRO A 412 -9.08 3.22 -18.31
N TYR A 413 -9.33 2.98 -19.59
CA TYR A 413 -9.01 3.87 -20.70
C TYR A 413 -10.16 4.82 -21.10
N ASP A 414 -11.35 4.67 -20.50
CA ASP A 414 -12.49 5.56 -20.77
C ASP A 414 -12.36 6.90 -20.03
N LEU A 415 -11.63 7.82 -20.66
CA LEU A 415 -11.44 9.18 -20.16
C LEU A 415 -12.73 9.99 -20.14
N ALA A 416 -13.69 9.71 -21.04
CA ALA A 416 -14.95 10.46 -21.10
C ALA A 416 -15.84 10.14 -19.89
N THR A 417 -15.95 8.86 -19.52
CA THR A 417 -16.63 8.46 -18.29
C THR A 417 -15.89 8.97 -17.06
N THR A 418 -14.55 8.88 -17.04
CA THR A 418 -13.75 9.45 -15.95
C THR A 418 -14.05 10.95 -15.75
N ALA A 419 -14.02 11.74 -16.82
CA ALA A 419 -14.34 13.17 -16.81
C ALA A 419 -15.75 13.45 -16.30
N LYS A 420 -16.74 12.68 -16.78
CA LYS A 420 -18.13 12.78 -16.33
C LYS A 420 -18.28 12.56 -14.83
N LEU A 421 -17.62 11.54 -14.27
CA LEU A 421 -17.71 11.22 -12.84
C LEU A 421 -16.97 12.26 -11.98
N ILE A 422 -15.80 12.75 -12.43
CA ILE A 422 -15.12 13.89 -11.79
C ILE A 422 -16.05 15.10 -11.74
N ARG A 423 -16.67 15.46 -12.87
CA ARG A 423 -17.65 16.56 -12.94
C ARG A 423 -18.81 16.34 -11.98
N GLN A 424 -19.35 15.13 -11.93
CA GLN A 424 -20.47 14.79 -11.06
C GLN A 424 -20.12 15.02 -9.58
N VAL A 425 -18.97 14.52 -9.12
CA VAL A 425 -18.52 14.71 -7.73
C VAL A 425 -18.26 16.18 -7.41
N LEU A 426 -17.69 16.95 -8.34
CA LEU A 426 -17.41 18.37 -8.12
C LEU A 426 -18.67 19.25 -8.12
N THR A 427 -19.73 18.84 -8.79
CA THR A 427 -20.95 19.65 -8.98
C THR A 427 -22.13 19.21 -8.12
N ASP A 428 -22.03 18.06 -7.45
CA ASP A 428 -23.04 17.52 -6.53
C ASP A 428 -22.43 17.29 -5.13
N PRO A 429 -22.46 18.31 -4.24
CA PRO A 429 -21.92 18.20 -2.90
C PRO A 429 -22.60 17.14 -2.01
N GLU A 430 -23.90 16.87 -2.24
CA GLU A 430 -24.64 15.87 -1.48
C GLU A 430 -24.18 14.46 -1.85
N LEU A 431 -23.98 14.20 -3.15
CA LEU A 431 -23.37 12.96 -3.61
C LEU A 431 -21.95 12.81 -3.07
N ALA A 432 -21.13 13.86 -3.17
CA ALA A 432 -19.75 13.85 -2.68
C ALA A 432 -19.67 13.49 -1.19
N ALA A 433 -20.52 14.11 -0.35
CA ALA A 433 -20.60 13.81 1.08
C ALA A 433 -21.03 12.36 1.34
N ARG A 434 -22.09 11.89 0.66
CA ARG A 434 -22.58 10.51 0.79
C ARG A 434 -21.51 9.47 0.43
N LEU A 435 -20.82 9.66 -0.71
CA LEU A 435 -19.76 8.77 -1.15
C LEU A 435 -18.59 8.78 -0.16
N GLY A 436 -18.21 9.95 0.34
CA GLY A 436 -17.17 10.10 1.36
C GLY A 436 -17.49 9.38 2.67
N GLU A 437 -18.72 9.51 3.17
CA GLU A 437 -19.18 8.79 4.36
C GLU A 437 -19.18 7.27 4.16
N GLY A 438 -19.68 6.81 3.01
CA GLY A 438 -19.64 5.39 2.63
C GLY A 438 -18.21 4.86 2.53
N ALA A 439 -17.30 5.64 1.95
CA ALA A 439 -15.88 5.34 1.86
C ALA A 439 -15.24 5.15 3.24
N ARG A 440 -15.49 6.07 4.17
CA ARG A 440 -14.95 5.97 5.54
C ARG A 440 -15.49 4.77 6.29
N ARG A 441 -16.80 4.51 6.22
CA ARG A 441 -17.41 3.31 6.84
C ARG A 441 -16.81 2.02 6.29
N ARG A 442 -16.66 1.93 4.97
CA ARG A 442 -16.07 0.77 4.29
C ARG A 442 -14.66 0.47 4.81
N VAL A 443 -13.83 1.50 5.00
CA VAL A 443 -12.48 1.33 5.56
C VAL A 443 -12.52 0.93 7.03
N ASP A 444 -13.35 1.58 7.83
CA ASP A 444 -13.49 1.26 9.26
C ASP A 444 -13.84 -0.21 9.51
N GLU A 445 -14.73 -0.74 8.68
CA GLU A 445 -15.25 -2.11 8.79
C GLU A 445 -14.27 -3.18 8.29
N CYS A 446 -13.37 -2.86 7.36
CA CYS A 446 -12.65 -3.90 6.61
C CYS A 446 -11.14 -3.67 6.40
N TYR A 447 -10.64 -2.44 6.49
CA TYR A 447 -9.26 -2.12 6.08
C TYR A 447 -8.45 -1.42 7.18
N LEU A 448 -8.86 -1.61 8.44
CA LEU A 448 -8.10 -1.21 9.64
C LEU A 448 -7.35 -2.41 10.26
N PRO A 449 -6.31 -2.14 11.09
CA PRO A 449 -5.40 -3.17 11.58
C PRO A 449 -6.06 -4.22 12.50
N ASP A 450 -7.11 -3.86 13.24
CA ASP A 450 -7.85 -4.79 14.09
C ASP A 450 -8.57 -5.87 13.26
N ARG A 451 -9.12 -5.49 12.10
CA ARG A 451 -9.72 -6.42 11.14
C ARG A 451 -8.67 -7.30 10.51
N HIS A 452 -7.58 -6.70 10.03
CA HIS A 452 -6.47 -7.44 9.46
C HIS A 452 -5.89 -8.49 10.43
N LEU A 453 -5.65 -8.11 11.69
CA LEU A 453 -5.16 -9.05 12.71
C LEU A 453 -6.20 -10.13 13.06
N SER A 454 -7.49 -9.82 13.01
CA SER A 454 -8.57 -10.81 13.22
C SER A 454 -8.64 -11.85 12.09
N ASP A 455 -8.40 -11.43 10.84
CA ASP A 455 -8.34 -12.36 9.70
C ASP A 455 -7.12 -13.27 9.81
N TRP A 456 -5.96 -12.72 10.21
CA TRP A 456 -4.78 -13.54 10.53
C TRP A 456 -5.05 -14.50 11.68
N ALA A 457 -5.73 -14.07 12.74
CA ALA A 457 -6.07 -14.94 13.85
C ALA A 457 -6.91 -16.15 13.40
N SER A 458 -7.89 -15.90 12.52
CA SER A 458 -8.74 -16.94 11.94
C SER A 458 -7.93 -17.93 11.09
N LEU A 459 -7.01 -17.41 10.25
CA LEU A 459 -6.09 -18.26 9.47
C LEU A 459 -5.23 -19.12 10.39
N ILE A 460 -4.56 -18.50 11.38
CA ILE A 460 -3.64 -19.21 12.28
C ILE A 460 -4.38 -20.32 13.03
N ALA A 461 -5.57 -20.03 13.57
CA ALA A 461 -6.38 -21.03 14.26
C ALA A 461 -6.73 -22.23 13.35
N SER A 462 -7.08 -21.96 12.08
CA SER A 462 -7.41 -23.01 11.10
C SER A 462 -6.19 -23.86 10.71
N THR A 463 -4.99 -23.26 10.64
CA THR A 463 -3.78 -23.97 10.23
C THR A 463 -3.20 -24.82 11.37
N VAL A 464 -3.20 -24.29 12.60
CA VAL A 464 -2.61 -24.96 13.78
C VAL A 464 -3.45 -26.18 14.22
N THR A 465 -4.78 -26.10 14.15
CA THR A 465 -5.66 -27.21 14.57
C THR A 465 -5.52 -28.47 13.71
N MET A 466 -5.05 -28.33 12.46
CA MET A 466 -4.90 -29.45 11.54
C MET A 466 -3.62 -30.26 11.73
N GLU A 467 -2.59 -29.74 12.42
CA GLU A 467 -1.37 -30.52 12.72
C GLU A 467 -1.53 -31.46 13.93
N VAL A 468 -2.59 -31.29 14.72
CA VAL A 468 -2.88 -32.09 15.92
C VAL A 468 -3.70 -33.35 15.60
N VAL A 469 -4.14 -33.53 14.35
CA VAL A 469 -4.90 -34.68 13.84
C VAL A 469 -4.05 -35.44 12.83
#